data_AF-A0A1V4HPQ0-F1
#
_entry.id   AF-A0A1V4HPQ0-F1
#
_cell.length_a   1.000
_cell.length_b   1.000
_cell.length_c   1.000
_cell.angle_alpha   90.00
_cell.angle_beta   90.00
_cell.angle_gamma   90.00
#
_symmetry.space_group_name_H-M   'P 1'
#
loop_
_entity.id
_entity.type
_entity.pdbx_description
1 polymer ?
#
loop_
_entity_poly.entity_id
_entity_poly.type
_entity_poly.pdbx_seq_one_letter_code
_entity_poly.pdbx_strand_id
1 'polypeptide(L)'
;MRMSLKKASLLLVCALLFMSLIPGLAAAADTKFTISGSSVTASSNDGNVPANTVDGDASTRWSASGDGEWIKFDLGSSATVAYLKIAFLNGSTRTSSFDIQTSSDNTTFTTIQANVTSSLVEGLQTFDFPDVASVRYVRIVGHGNSLNAWNSYTEVEIYGNGSGTPVEDSVTVSTPGQLQTAINQAIPGRVIYLENGTYSQSGAFNLNGIHGTDGNEITIKAANRGQAILAGGAYFNLYQSSYVTISGLKFTTTTSTSNYAVKIDESSHIRLTRNEFNLNETGVKNTWVNIRGVNSDYNRIDRNAFRSKADPGPIIAVDGNGSSYMSQYTMIDGNYFYDSGPRIDNGKESIRLGLSGVSLLNANSTVENNLFENCDGDPEVISVKSSNNTIRYNTIRNSQGQVTARHGNNNKFYGNFFLGNGTKAGVGGFRIYGTDHRIYNNYFEGLTTDAINLDGGDWDGGPNSTNYGSGDLSKHWRVYRAQVANNTIVNSTFGIIVGRSYTSAPVDSRIANNIVRNSTGTLYEEVKTSNTVFEGNIGFGSTLNNRSRSSSEILNITPSFTTINGLQKLTAGSAAVNAAVGSYPYVVEDMDGQTRSTNDIGADEYFSSSTPIVRAPLAASNVGPDSP
;
A
#
# COMPACT_ATOMS: atom_id res chain seq x y z
N MET A 1 -61.15 -70.17 0.53
CA MET A 1 -61.95 -69.31 -0.37
C MET A 1 -61.04 -68.92 -1.54
N ARG A 2 -60.83 -69.84 -2.49
CA ARG A 2 -61.32 -69.82 -3.90
C ARG A 2 -61.17 -68.48 -4.65
N MET A 3 -60.36 -68.57 -5.73
CA MET A 3 -60.36 -67.77 -6.98
C MET A 3 -59.83 -66.33 -6.88
N SER A 4 -59.07 -65.75 -7.82
CA SER A 4 -58.89 -66.06 -9.24
C SER A 4 -57.58 -65.49 -9.82
N LEU A 5 -57.00 -66.26 -10.74
CA LEU A 5 -55.99 -65.95 -11.76
C LEU A 5 -56.21 -64.63 -12.54
N LYS A 6 -55.10 -64.03 -13.01
CA LYS A 6 -54.63 -63.94 -14.43
C LYS A 6 -53.23 -63.27 -14.44
N LYS A 7 -52.13 -63.97 -14.82
CA LYS A 7 -51.57 -64.18 -16.18
C LYS A 7 -51.54 -62.89 -17.02
N ALA A 8 -50.46 -62.46 -17.68
CA ALA A 8 -49.12 -63.00 -17.91
C ALA A 8 -48.25 -61.95 -18.65
N SER A 9 -46.94 -62.04 -18.40
CA SER A 9 -45.79 -61.88 -19.33
C SER A 9 -45.62 -60.60 -20.16
N LEU A 10 -44.41 -59.99 -20.10
CA LEU A 10 -43.29 -60.32 -21.01
C LEU A 10 -41.99 -59.55 -20.65
N LEU A 11 -40.84 -60.16 -21.00
CA LEU A 11 -39.46 -59.62 -21.07
C LEU A 11 -38.73 -59.37 -19.73
N LEU A 12 -37.44 -59.66 -19.55
CA LEU A 12 -36.39 -60.36 -20.29
C LEU A 12 -35.23 -60.50 -19.28
N VAL A 13 -34.50 -61.61 -19.30
CA VAL A 13 -33.35 -61.88 -18.42
C VAL A 13 -32.19 -60.92 -18.75
N CYS A 14 -31.68 -60.21 -17.74
CA CYS A 14 -30.33 -59.61 -17.76
C CYS A 14 -29.66 -59.84 -16.40
N ALA A 15 -28.88 -60.91 -16.32
CA ALA A 15 -27.90 -61.11 -15.27
C ALA A 15 -26.69 -60.22 -15.56
N LEU A 16 -26.57 -59.11 -14.84
CA LEU A 16 -25.40 -58.23 -14.89
C LEU A 16 -24.28 -58.81 -14.05
N LEU A 17 -23.24 -59.31 -14.75
CA LEU A 17 -21.90 -59.50 -14.20
C LEU A 17 -21.36 -58.14 -13.73
N PHE A 18 -20.88 -58.10 -12.48
CA PHE A 18 -19.96 -57.09 -11.98
C PHE A 18 -18.63 -57.22 -12.76
N MET A 19 -18.45 -56.36 -13.77
CA MET A 19 -17.12 -56.01 -14.28
C MET A 19 -16.66 -54.75 -13.56
N SER A 20 -15.56 -54.88 -12.84
CA SER A 20 -14.80 -53.77 -12.25
C SER A 20 -14.33 -52.81 -13.34
N LEU A 21 -14.97 -51.65 -13.45
CA LEU A 21 -14.43 -50.48 -14.13
C LEU A 21 -13.34 -49.89 -13.24
N ILE A 22 -12.10 -50.28 -13.49
CA ILE A 22 -10.94 -49.45 -13.14
C ILE A 22 -11.07 -48.21 -14.03
N PRO A 23 -11.14 -46.98 -13.48
CA PRO A 23 -10.99 -45.79 -14.30
C PRO A 23 -9.55 -45.82 -14.84
N GLY A 24 -9.39 -46.04 -16.15
CA GLY A 24 -8.13 -45.73 -16.79
C GLY A 24 -7.86 -44.24 -16.57
N LEU A 25 -6.72 -43.90 -15.98
CA LEU A 25 -6.24 -42.52 -16.01
C LEU A 25 -6.16 -42.11 -17.48
N ALA A 26 -7.05 -41.22 -17.91
CA ALA A 26 -6.79 -40.47 -19.13
C ALA A 26 -5.56 -39.60 -18.86
N ALA A 27 -4.47 -39.83 -19.60
CA ALA A 27 -3.33 -38.93 -19.59
C ALA A 27 -3.83 -37.52 -19.95
N ALA A 28 -3.45 -36.52 -19.17
CA ALA A 28 -3.74 -35.13 -19.49
C ALA A 28 -3.10 -34.79 -20.85
N ALA A 29 -3.84 -34.13 -21.74
CA ALA A 29 -3.29 -33.68 -23.01
C ALA A 29 -2.19 -32.61 -22.78
N ASP A 30 -1.14 -32.63 -23.59
CA ASP A 30 -0.07 -31.63 -23.51
C ASP A 30 -0.59 -30.24 -23.85
N THR A 31 -0.12 -29.24 -23.10
CA THR A 31 -0.53 -27.83 -23.22
C THR A 31 0.67 -26.93 -23.45
N LYS A 32 0.47 -25.79 -24.14
CA LYS A 32 1.51 -24.77 -24.32
C LYS A 32 1.87 -24.15 -22.97
N PHE A 33 3.14 -24.16 -22.61
CA PHE A 33 3.65 -23.41 -21.46
C PHE A 33 3.58 -21.90 -21.75
N THR A 34 3.09 -21.12 -20.79
CA THR A 34 3.13 -19.65 -20.85
C THR A 34 4.46 -19.18 -20.29
N ILE A 35 5.33 -18.67 -21.16
CA ILE A 35 6.68 -18.24 -20.80
C ILE A 35 6.76 -16.72 -20.93
N SER A 36 7.13 -16.03 -19.85
CA SER A 36 7.35 -14.57 -19.90
C SER A 36 8.59 -14.26 -20.73
N GLY A 37 8.57 -13.17 -21.50
CA GLY A 37 9.75 -12.68 -22.21
C GLY A 37 10.95 -12.41 -21.29
N SER A 38 10.70 -12.04 -20.03
CA SER A 38 11.76 -11.88 -19.01
C SER A 38 12.40 -13.19 -18.56
N SER A 39 11.76 -14.33 -18.82
CA SER A 39 12.23 -15.68 -18.48
C SER A 39 13.04 -16.33 -19.62
N VAL A 40 13.26 -15.60 -20.73
CA VAL A 40 14.05 -16.06 -21.87
C VAL A 40 15.39 -15.34 -21.88
N THR A 41 16.48 -16.11 -21.87
CA THR A 41 17.86 -15.59 -21.91
C THR A 41 18.65 -16.26 -23.03
N ALA A 42 19.71 -15.63 -23.53
CA ALA A 42 20.53 -16.18 -24.62
C ALA A 42 22.01 -15.90 -24.40
N SER A 43 22.87 -16.56 -25.17
CA SER A 43 24.32 -16.33 -25.18
C SER A 43 24.69 -14.92 -25.65
N SER A 44 24.02 -14.43 -26.69
CA SER A 44 24.22 -13.10 -27.28
C SER A 44 22.99 -12.68 -28.09
N ASN A 45 23.01 -11.46 -28.66
CA ASN A 45 22.04 -11.03 -29.68
C ASN A 45 22.58 -9.86 -30.53
N ASP A 46 21.98 -9.61 -31.70
CA ASP A 46 22.31 -8.50 -32.61
C ASP A 46 21.44 -7.24 -32.38
N GLY A 47 20.79 -7.12 -31.22
CA GLY A 47 19.73 -6.14 -30.95
C GLY A 47 18.32 -6.72 -31.10
N ASN A 48 18.17 -7.89 -31.73
CA ASN A 48 16.94 -8.67 -31.72
C ASN A 48 16.95 -9.62 -30.51
N VAL A 49 16.26 -9.23 -29.44
CA VAL A 49 16.40 -9.79 -28.10
C VAL A 49 15.66 -11.12 -27.90
N PRO A 50 16.04 -11.96 -26.91
CA PRO A 50 15.44 -13.28 -26.69
C PRO A 50 13.93 -13.27 -26.42
N ALA A 51 13.44 -12.22 -25.76
CA ALA A 51 12.01 -12.05 -25.42
C ALA A 51 11.10 -12.05 -26.65
N ASN A 52 11.61 -11.65 -27.82
CA ASN A 52 10.89 -11.64 -29.09
C ASN A 52 10.51 -13.04 -29.60
N THR A 53 10.96 -14.12 -28.95
CA THR A 53 10.61 -15.49 -29.36
C THR A 53 9.35 -16.02 -28.68
N VAL A 54 8.75 -15.25 -27.78
CA VAL A 54 7.56 -15.64 -27.01
C VAL A 54 6.52 -14.52 -26.93
N ASP A 55 6.66 -13.48 -27.76
CA ASP A 55 5.76 -12.32 -27.80
C ASP A 55 4.53 -12.54 -28.70
N GLY A 56 4.52 -13.62 -29.49
CA GLY A 56 3.46 -13.94 -30.43
C GLY A 56 3.47 -13.07 -31.69
N ASP A 57 4.52 -12.28 -31.92
CA ASP A 57 4.68 -11.42 -33.09
C ASP A 57 5.73 -12.00 -34.06
N ALA A 58 5.25 -12.65 -35.13
CA ALA A 58 6.12 -13.25 -36.14
C ALA A 58 7.00 -12.25 -36.92
N SER A 59 6.81 -10.93 -36.72
CA SER A 59 7.66 -9.89 -37.32
C SER A 59 8.91 -9.56 -36.49
N THR A 60 8.93 -9.95 -35.21
CA THR A 60 10.10 -9.83 -34.34
C THR A 60 10.87 -11.16 -34.33
N ARG A 61 12.09 -11.15 -33.79
CA ARG A 61 12.92 -12.37 -33.66
C ARG A 61 13.97 -12.23 -32.56
N TRP A 62 14.60 -13.35 -32.22
CA TRP A 62 15.95 -13.37 -31.64
C TRP A 62 16.97 -13.76 -32.71
N SER A 63 18.16 -13.15 -32.70
CA SER A 63 19.25 -13.50 -33.63
C SER A 63 20.64 -13.43 -32.99
N ALA A 64 21.45 -14.46 -33.24
CA ALA A 64 22.86 -14.51 -32.88
C ALA A 64 23.68 -15.25 -33.96
N SER A 65 24.90 -14.79 -34.24
CA SER A 65 25.78 -15.39 -35.25
C SER A 65 26.88 -16.20 -34.59
N GLY A 66 27.01 -17.47 -34.98
CA GLY A 66 28.05 -18.35 -34.47
C GLY A 66 27.54 -19.77 -34.29
N ASP A 67 28.47 -20.72 -34.30
CA ASP A 67 28.20 -22.10 -33.91
C ASP A 67 28.19 -22.20 -32.37
N GLY A 68 27.14 -22.80 -31.81
CA GLY A 68 26.97 -22.97 -30.37
C GLY A 68 26.26 -21.80 -29.66
N GLU A 69 25.77 -20.80 -30.39
CA GLU A 69 24.91 -19.77 -29.82
C GLU A 69 23.61 -20.39 -29.32
N TRP A 70 23.15 -20.00 -28.14
CA TRP A 70 22.02 -20.64 -27.49
C TRP A 70 20.98 -19.63 -27.02
N ILE A 71 19.73 -20.10 -26.98
CA ILE A 71 18.60 -19.43 -26.32
C ILE A 71 17.98 -20.42 -25.32
N LYS A 72 17.59 -19.93 -24.15
CA LYS A 72 17.12 -20.71 -23.02
C LYS A 72 15.83 -20.12 -22.46
N PHE A 73 14.89 -21.00 -22.18
CA PHE A 73 13.57 -20.71 -21.64
C PHE A 73 13.47 -21.31 -20.23
N ASP A 74 13.23 -20.48 -19.21
CA ASP A 74 12.82 -20.96 -17.89
C ASP A 74 11.28 -21.15 -17.89
N LEU A 75 10.83 -22.39 -17.73
CA LEU A 75 9.42 -22.76 -17.65
C LEU A 75 8.77 -22.27 -16.35
N GLY A 76 9.56 -21.77 -15.39
CA GLY A 76 9.13 -21.32 -14.08
C GLY A 76 8.88 -22.48 -13.10
N SER A 77 8.71 -23.70 -13.58
CA SER A 77 8.51 -24.91 -12.77
C SER A 77 9.14 -26.14 -13.39
N SER A 78 9.33 -27.18 -12.58
CA SER A 78 9.67 -28.50 -13.08
C SER A 78 8.42 -29.14 -13.72
N ALA A 79 8.51 -29.49 -14.99
CA ALA A 79 7.42 -30.05 -15.79
C ALA A 79 7.90 -31.23 -16.64
N THR A 80 6.96 -31.97 -17.21
CA THR A 80 7.25 -32.87 -18.34
C THR A 80 7.19 -32.04 -19.61
N VAL A 81 8.25 -32.06 -20.42
CA VAL A 81 8.26 -31.45 -21.75
C VAL A 81 8.11 -32.55 -22.79
N ALA A 82 7.11 -32.42 -23.66
CA ALA A 82 6.79 -33.39 -24.71
C ALA A 82 7.40 -32.98 -26.05
N TYR A 83 7.14 -31.74 -26.49
CA TYR A 83 7.63 -31.26 -27.78
C TYR A 83 7.80 -29.73 -27.81
N LEU A 84 8.57 -29.27 -28.80
CA LEU A 84 8.73 -27.85 -29.12
C LEU A 84 8.05 -27.52 -30.44
N LYS A 85 7.60 -26.28 -30.60
CA LYS A 85 7.38 -25.69 -31.92
C LYS A 85 8.29 -24.50 -32.12
N ILE A 86 8.99 -24.43 -33.25
CA ILE A 86 9.94 -23.35 -33.53
C ILE A 86 9.66 -22.80 -34.93
N ALA A 87 9.59 -21.47 -35.04
CA ALA A 87 9.55 -20.74 -36.29
C ALA A 87 10.91 -20.07 -36.54
N PHE A 88 11.44 -20.24 -37.76
CA PHE A 88 12.76 -19.76 -38.15
C PHE A 88 12.64 -18.60 -39.14
N LEU A 89 13.51 -17.60 -39.01
CA LEU A 89 13.55 -16.48 -39.96
C LEU A 89 13.88 -16.99 -41.37
N ASN A 90 13.03 -16.67 -42.35
CA ASN A 90 13.12 -17.13 -43.74
C ASN A 90 13.03 -18.67 -43.88
N GLY A 91 12.24 -19.33 -43.02
CA GLY A 91 12.10 -20.78 -42.98
C GLY A 91 11.66 -21.42 -44.30
N SER A 92 10.95 -20.69 -45.17
CA SER A 92 10.61 -21.16 -46.53
C SER A 92 11.80 -21.26 -47.50
N THR A 93 12.94 -20.65 -47.19
CA THR A 93 14.12 -20.59 -48.09
C THR A 93 15.43 -21.08 -47.46
N ARG A 94 15.45 -21.27 -46.12
CA ARG A 94 16.63 -21.70 -45.37
C ARG A 94 16.24 -22.81 -44.40
N THR A 95 17.12 -23.80 -44.25
CA THR A 95 17.05 -24.76 -43.14
C THR A 95 17.98 -24.31 -42.02
N SER A 96 17.59 -24.52 -40.77
CA SER A 96 18.38 -24.20 -39.57
C SER A 96 18.82 -25.49 -38.89
N SER A 97 20.05 -25.52 -38.38
CA SER A 97 20.61 -26.66 -37.67
C SER A 97 20.75 -26.36 -36.18
N PHE A 98 20.32 -27.26 -35.28
CA PHE A 98 20.33 -27.02 -33.84
C PHE A 98 20.23 -28.30 -33.00
N ASP A 99 20.58 -28.19 -31.72
CA ASP A 99 20.29 -29.17 -30.66
C ASP A 99 19.18 -28.66 -29.74
N ILE A 100 18.43 -29.59 -29.14
CA ILE A 100 17.50 -29.31 -28.04
C ILE A 100 18.06 -29.95 -26.77
N GLN A 101 18.17 -29.14 -25.72
CA GLN A 101 18.68 -29.53 -24.41
C GLN A 101 17.70 -29.18 -23.30
N THR A 102 17.72 -29.94 -22.21
CA THR A 102 16.90 -29.68 -21.02
C THR A 102 17.74 -29.71 -19.75
N SER A 103 17.26 -29.04 -18.70
CA SER A 103 17.89 -29.01 -17.38
C SER A 103 16.84 -28.82 -16.28
N SER A 104 17.09 -29.38 -15.10
CA SER A 104 16.33 -29.11 -13.87
C SER A 104 16.96 -28.00 -13.02
N ASP A 105 18.25 -27.68 -13.22
CA ASP A 105 19.06 -26.88 -12.28
C ASP A 105 19.77 -25.67 -12.91
N ASN A 106 19.64 -25.47 -14.23
CA ASN A 106 20.28 -24.39 -15.01
C ASN A 106 21.81 -24.47 -15.13
N THR A 107 22.42 -25.56 -14.68
CA THR A 107 23.87 -25.76 -14.69
C THR A 107 24.27 -26.96 -15.53
N THR A 108 23.57 -28.07 -15.36
CA THR A 108 23.79 -29.31 -16.09
C THR A 108 22.70 -29.46 -17.14
N PHE A 109 23.08 -29.48 -18.41
CA PHE A 109 22.16 -29.64 -19.54
C PHE A 109 22.38 -30.98 -20.22
N THR A 110 21.27 -31.67 -20.51
CA THR A 110 21.26 -32.92 -21.26
C THR A 110 20.73 -32.65 -22.66
N THR A 111 21.46 -33.04 -23.70
CA THR A 111 20.95 -33.00 -25.08
C THR A 111 19.94 -34.12 -25.29
N ILE A 112 18.70 -33.75 -25.59
CA ILE A 112 17.59 -34.67 -25.80
C ILE A 112 17.32 -34.90 -27.30
N GLN A 113 17.77 -33.99 -28.15
CA GLN A 113 17.78 -34.13 -29.59
C GLN A 113 18.99 -33.39 -30.17
N ALA A 114 19.77 -34.06 -31.00
CA ALA A 114 21.02 -33.52 -31.53
C ALA A 114 21.01 -33.41 -33.06
N ASN A 115 21.70 -32.41 -33.61
CA ASN A 115 21.87 -32.16 -35.04
C ASN A 115 20.55 -32.13 -35.82
N VAL A 116 19.51 -31.53 -35.22
CA VAL A 116 18.21 -31.33 -35.87
C VAL A 116 18.37 -30.36 -37.02
N THR A 117 17.77 -30.66 -38.17
CA THR A 117 17.66 -29.72 -39.29
C THR A 117 16.19 -29.40 -39.54
N SER A 118 15.82 -28.12 -39.56
CA SER A 118 14.45 -27.69 -39.85
C SER A 118 14.05 -27.97 -41.30
N SER A 119 12.74 -28.04 -41.56
CA SER A 119 12.18 -28.15 -42.91
C SER A 119 12.06 -26.77 -43.57
N LEU A 120 11.93 -26.76 -44.89
CA LEU A 120 11.67 -25.54 -45.67
C LEU A 120 10.19 -25.11 -45.56
N VAL A 121 9.81 -24.56 -44.42
CA VAL A 121 8.44 -24.13 -44.10
C VAL A 121 8.47 -22.80 -43.36
N GLU A 122 7.56 -21.90 -43.72
CA GLU A 122 7.33 -20.65 -42.99
C GLU A 122 6.43 -20.91 -41.77
N GLY A 123 6.77 -20.29 -40.63
CA GLY A 123 6.02 -20.45 -39.38
C GLY A 123 6.46 -21.63 -38.51
N LEU A 124 5.62 -21.96 -37.52
CA LEU A 124 5.94 -22.94 -36.47
C LEU A 124 6.03 -24.36 -37.01
N GLN A 125 7.18 -25.00 -36.80
CA GLN A 125 7.42 -26.41 -37.09
C GLN A 125 7.51 -27.19 -35.77
N THR A 126 6.93 -28.39 -35.71
CA THR A 126 6.93 -29.21 -34.49
C THR A 126 8.14 -30.13 -34.45
N PHE A 127 8.85 -30.13 -33.32
CA PHE A 127 9.99 -30.98 -33.01
C PHE A 127 9.63 -31.83 -31.81
N ASP A 128 9.27 -33.08 -32.10
CA ASP A 128 8.79 -34.07 -31.14
C ASP A 128 9.92 -34.98 -30.68
N PHE A 129 9.91 -35.34 -29.40
CA PHE A 129 10.92 -36.18 -28.75
C PHE A 129 10.27 -36.97 -27.60
N PRO A 130 10.92 -38.02 -27.07
CA PRO A 130 10.39 -38.72 -25.91
C PRO A 130 10.19 -37.76 -24.73
N ASP A 131 8.99 -37.74 -24.15
CA ASP A 131 8.64 -36.91 -22.99
C ASP A 131 9.73 -36.92 -21.92
N VAL A 132 10.21 -35.74 -21.56
CA VAL A 132 11.26 -35.55 -20.58
C VAL A 132 10.66 -35.00 -19.30
N ALA A 133 10.60 -35.82 -18.27
CA ALA A 133 10.14 -35.40 -16.95
C ALA A 133 11.16 -34.50 -16.24
N SER A 134 10.67 -33.75 -15.25
CA SER A 134 11.46 -32.93 -14.33
C SER A 134 12.30 -31.81 -14.97
N VAL A 135 11.85 -31.26 -16.10
CA VAL A 135 12.51 -30.16 -16.82
C VAL A 135 12.04 -28.81 -16.29
N ARG A 136 12.98 -27.91 -15.98
CA ARG A 136 12.67 -26.49 -15.70
C ARG A 136 13.19 -25.56 -16.80
N TYR A 137 14.32 -25.90 -17.40
CA TYR A 137 14.94 -25.10 -18.44
C TYR A 137 15.00 -25.89 -19.73
N VAL A 138 14.58 -25.27 -20.82
CA VAL A 138 14.79 -25.77 -22.18
C VAL A 138 15.79 -24.85 -22.87
N ARG A 139 16.79 -25.41 -23.55
CA ARG A 139 17.81 -24.66 -24.28
C ARG A 139 17.93 -25.17 -25.70
N ILE A 140 17.88 -24.27 -26.67
CA ILE A 140 18.13 -24.55 -28.07
C ILE A 140 19.55 -24.06 -28.38
N VAL A 141 20.42 -24.94 -28.85
CA VAL A 141 21.80 -24.60 -29.24
C VAL A 141 21.88 -24.61 -30.75
N GLY A 142 22.10 -23.45 -31.36
CA GLY A 142 22.10 -23.28 -32.80
C GLY A 142 23.47 -23.51 -33.46
N HIS A 143 23.43 -24.07 -34.66
CA HIS A 143 24.58 -24.41 -35.51
C HIS A 143 24.51 -23.70 -36.87
N GLY A 144 23.81 -22.56 -36.92
CA GLY A 144 23.60 -21.76 -38.12
C GLY A 144 22.45 -22.24 -39.00
N ASN A 145 22.47 -21.82 -40.27
CA ASN A 145 21.49 -22.17 -41.28
C ASN A 145 22.18 -22.51 -42.61
N SER A 146 21.41 -22.98 -43.59
CA SER A 146 21.90 -23.41 -44.90
C SER A 146 22.61 -22.33 -45.72
N LEU A 147 22.51 -21.05 -45.34
CA LEU A 147 23.17 -19.93 -46.00
C LEU A 147 24.40 -19.42 -45.23
N ASN A 148 24.36 -19.38 -43.90
CA ASN A 148 25.41 -18.79 -43.05
C ASN A 148 25.29 -19.19 -41.57
N ALA A 149 26.18 -18.68 -40.73
CA ALA A 149 26.27 -19.02 -39.30
C ALA A 149 25.21 -18.37 -38.38
N TRP A 150 24.17 -17.72 -38.92
CA TRP A 150 23.15 -17.07 -38.10
C TRP A 150 22.10 -18.05 -37.59
N ASN A 151 21.80 -17.96 -36.30
CA ASN A 151 20.68 -18.61 -35.63
C ASN A 151 19.60 -17.55 -35.43
N SER A 152 18.39 -17.79 -35.92
CA SER A 152 17.33 -16.77 -35.90
C SER A 152 15.95 -17.39 -35.78
N TYR A 153 15.30 -17.15 -34.65
CA TYR A 153 13.99 -17.70 -34.32
C TYR A 153 12.99 -16.57 -34.15
N THR A 154 11.86 -16.67 -34.82
CA THR A 154 10.77 -15.67 -34.75
C THR A 154 9.75 -16.02 -33.68
N GLU A 155 9.58 -17.31 -33.36
CA GLU A 155 8.69 -17.77 -32.28
C GLU A 155 9.13 -19.16 -31.80
N VAL A 156 9.03 -19.41 -30.50
CA VAL A 156 9.25 -20.71 -29.86
C VAL A 156 8.11 -21.00 -28.89
N GLU A 157 7.44 -22.14 -29.08
CA GLU A 157 6.44 -22.66 -28.16
C GLU A 157 6.92 -23.98 -27.56
N ILE A 158 6.69 -24.17 -26.26
CA ILE A 158 7.07 -25.40 -25.54
C ILE A 158 5.79 -26.04 -25.01
N TYR A 159 5.63 -27.34 -25.19
CA TYR A 159 4.44 -28.08 -24.79
C TYR A 159 4.77 -29.27 -23.90
N GLY A 160 3.85 -29.61 -23.00
CA GLY A 160 3.93 -30.81 -22.19
C GLY A 160 2.85 -30.87 -21.11
N ASN A 161 3.06 -31.73 -20.13
CA ASN A 161 2.14 -31.95 -19.01
C ASN A 161 2.83 -31.75 -17.66
N GLY A 162 2.08 -31.25 -16.68
CA GLY A 162 2.61 -30.68 -15.45
C GLY A 162 2.21 -29.22 -15.34
N SER A 163 1.92 -28.76 -14.12
CA SER A 163 1.38 -27.42 -13.87
C SER A 163 2.27 -26.34 -14.49
N GLY A 164 1.90 -25.85 -15.67
CA GLY A 164 2.42 -24.63 -16.32
C GLY A 164 2.06 -23.35 -15.55
N THR A 165 1.82 -23.48 -14.25
CA THR A 165 1.88 -22.40 -13.28
C THR A 165 3.36 -22.25 -12.92
N PRO A 166 3.94 -21.03 -12.96
CA PRO A 166 5.26 -20.81 -12.37
C PRO A 166 5.25 -21.44 -10.98
N VAL A 167 6.16 -22.39 -10.71
CA VAL A 167 6.37 -22.86 -9.35
C VAL A 167 7.12 -21.72 -8.72
N GLU A 168 6.38 -20.95 -7.94
CA GLU A 168 6.89 -19.94 -7.03
C GLU A 168 8.21 -20.45 -6.45
N ASP A 169 9.31 -19.76 -6.80
CA ASP A 169 10.63 -20.12 -6.30
C ASP A 169 10.62 -19.94 -4.79
N SER A 170 10.37 -21.02 -4.07
CA SER A 170 10.00 -20.95 -2.66
C SER A 170 10.83 -21.86 -1.79
N VAL A 171 11.04 -21.39 -0.56
CA VAL A 171 11.68 -22.16 0.50
C VAL A 171 10.84 -22.05 1.75
N THR A 172 10.62 -23.18 2.39
CA THR A 172 9.90 -23.24 3.66
C THR A 172 10.91 -23.33 4.80
N VAL A 173 10.72 -22.52 5.83
CA VAL A 173 11.59 -22.44 7.01
C VAL A 173 10.78 -22.63 8.27
N SER A 174 11.30 -23.35 9.25
CA SER A 174 10.63 -23.61 10.53
C SER A 174 11.45 -23.18 11.75
N THR A 175 12.61 -22.55 11.53
CA THR A 175 13.52 -22.10 12.59
C THR A 175 14.15 -20.73 12.25
N PRO A 176 14.61 -19.96 13.25
CA PRO A 176 15.35 -18.71 13.02
C PRO A 176 16.58 -18.87 12.12
N GLY A 177 17.36 -19.93 12.34
CA GLY A 177 18.56 -20.19 11.55
C GLY A 177 18.24 -20.41 10.06
N GLN A 178 17.22 -21.23 9.77
CA GLN A 178 16.75 -21.44 8.40
C GLN A 178 16.21 -20.14 7.77
N LEU A 179 15.48 -19.32 8.53
CA LEU A 179 14.99 -18.03 8.04
C LEU A 179 16.16 -17.12 7.62
N GLN A 180 17.19 -16.98 8.46
CA GLN A 180 18.35 -16.17 8.10
C GLN A 180 19.12 -16.75 6.89
N THR A 181 19.28 -18.08 6.80
CA THR A 181 19.90 -18.72 5.64
C THR A 181 19.10 -18.47 4.36
N ALA A 182 17.77 -18.61 4.41
CA ALA A 182 16.89 -18.36 3.27
C ALA A 182 16.95 -16.90 2.81
N ILE A 183 16.99 -15.94 3.75
CA ILE A 183 17.18 -14.51 3.45
C ILE A 183 18.50 -14.28 2.72
N ASN A 184 19.60 -14.87 3.21
CA ASN A 184 20.93 -14.71 2.61
C ASN A 184 21.03 -15.31 1.20
N GLN A 185 20.16 -16.27 0.87
CA GLN A 185 20.09 -16.95 -0.43
C GLN A 185 18.95 -16.42 -1.31
N ALA A 186 18.28 -15.35 -0.90
CA ALA A 186 17.16 -14.81 -1.64
C ALA A 186 17.62 -14.20 -2.97
N ILE A 187 16.89 -14.54 -4.03
CA ILE A 187 17.04 -13.96 -5.37
C ILE A 187 15.70 -13.33 -5.76
N PRO A 188 15.66 -12.39 -6.73
CA PRO A 188 14.41 -11.79 -7.19
C PRO A 188 13.31 -12.83 -7.45
N GLY A 189 12.10 -12.55 -6.95
CA GLY A 189 10.93 -13.43 -7.05
C GLY A 189 10.86 -14.56 -6.00
N ARG A 190 11.90 -14.76 -5.17
CA ARG A 190 11.88 -15.83 -4.16
C ARG A 190 10.85 -15.57 -3.07
N VAL A 191 10.13 -16.62 -2.68
CA VAL A 191 9.20 -16.61 -1.55
C VAL A 191 9.66 -17.52 -0.41
N ILE A 192 9.88 -16.92 0.76
CA ILE A 192 10.28 -17.57 2.00
C ILE A 192 9.02 -17.76 2.84
N TYR A 193 8.54 -19.00 2.94
CA TYR A 193 7.41 -19.40 3.78
C TYR A 193 7.88 -19.73 5.19
N LEU A 194 7.37 -19.00 6.18
CA LEU A 194 7.55 -19.31 7.60
C LEU A 194 6.42 -20.24 8.05
N GLU A 195 6.75 -21.47 8.41
CA GLU A 195 5.84 -22.39 9.08
C GLU A 195 5.29 -21.82 10.39
N ASN A 196 4.20 -22.42 10.85
CA ASN A 196 3.61 -22.06 12.14
C ASN A 196 4.62 -22.30 13.26
N GLY A 197 4.79 -21.31 14.12
CA GLY A 197 5.72 -21.42 15.24
C GLY A 197 6.36 -20.10 15.62
N THR A 198 7.26 -20.18 16.59
CA THR A 198 7.92 -19.01 17.17
C THR A 198 9.37 -18.92 16.69
N TYR A 199 9.69 -17.79 16.05
CA TYR A 199 11.00 -17.40 15.58
C TYR A 199 11.62 -16.43 16.59
N SER A 200 12.25 -16.99 17.63
CA SER A 200 12.91 -16.22 18.70
C SER A 200 14.42 -16.12 18.49
N GLN A 201 14.98 -14.93 18.66
CA GLN A 201 16.43 -14.72 18.74
C GLN A 201 16.77 -13.42 19.49
N SER A 202 18.04 -13.27 19.88
CA SER A 202 18.56 -12.04 20.46
C SER A 202 19.18 -11.18 19.35
N GLY A 203 18.35 -10.50 18.55
CA GLY A 203 18.82 -9.57 17.52
C GLY A 203 18.10 -9.64 16.18
N ALA A 204 18.73 -9.05 15.16
CA ALA A 204 18.12 -8.86 13.84
C ALA A 204 18.14 -10.12 12.97
N PHE A 205 17.06 -10.33 12.23
CA PHE A 205 17.11 -10.96 10.91
C PHE A 205 17.60 -9.89 9.93
N ASN A 206 18.81 -10.07 9.42
CA ASN A 206 19.47 -9.06 8.60
C ASN A 206 19.18 -9.31 7.11
N LEU A 207 18.71 -8.26 6.44
CA LEU A 207 18.64 -8.14 4.99
C LEU A 207 19.62 -7.03 4.60
N ASN A 208 20.84 -7.43 4.21
CA ASN A 208 21.91 -6.49 3.87
C ASN A 208 22.21 -6.61 2.37
N GLY A 209 21.85 -5.62 1.56
CA GLY A 209 22.04 -5.70 0.11
C GLY A 209 21.12 -6.73 -0.57
N ILE A 210 19.91 -6.96 -0.03
CA ILE A 210 18.96 -7.91 -0.60
C ILE A 210 18.04 -7.17 -1.57
N HIS A 211 18.05 -7.60 -2.83
CA HIS A 211 17.37 -6.91 -3.92
C HIS A 211 16.47 -7.86 -4.70
N GLY A 212 15.15 -7.63 -4.61
CA GLY A 212 14.23 -8.07 -5.66
C GLY A 212 14.22 -7.08 -6.83
N THR A 213 13.23 -7.22 -7.71
CA THR A 213 12.95 -6.23 -8.76
C THR A 213 11.45 -5.94 -8.82
N ASP A 214 11.07 -4.90 -9.55
CA ASP A 214 9.66 -4.64 -9.88
C ASP A 214 9.03 -5.87 -10.56
N GLY A 215 7.86 -6.28 -10.09
CA GLY A 215 7.16 -7.51 -10.50
C GLY A 215 7.81 -8.83 -10.08
N ASN A 216 8.96 -8.81 -9.41
CA ASN A 216 9.63 -10.00 -8.86
C ASN A 216 10.23 -9.68 -7.48
N GLU A 217 9.39 -9.21 -6.57
CA GLU A 217 9.79 -8.92 -5.19
C GLU A 217 10.17 -10.20 -4.44
N ILE A 218 11.13 -10.08 -3.53
CA ILE A 218 11.41 -11.14 -2.55
C ILE A 218 10.33 -11.08 -1.48
N THR A 219 9.63 -12.18 -1.23
CA THR A 219 8.53 -12.23 -0.26
C THR A 219 8.90 -13.09 0.95
N ILE A 220 8.83 -12.52 2.15
CA ILE A 220 8.96 -13.23 3.43
C ILE A 220 7.56 -13.29 4.03
N LYS A 221 6.93 -14.46 4.06
CA LYS A 221 5.52 -14.58 4.49
C LYS A 221 5.26 -15.75 5.43
N ALA A 222 4.28 -15.60 6.31
CA ALA A 222 3.75 -16.75 7.05
C ALA A 222 3.04 -17.72 6.09
N ALA A 223 3.23 -19.02 6.30
CA ALA A 223 2.46 -20.07 5.63
C ALA A 223 0.97 -19.96 6.01
N ASN A 224 0.68 -19.70 7.29
CA ASN A 224 -0.65 -19.35 7.78
C ASN A 224 -0.58 -17.99 8.48
N ARG A 225 -1.33 -17.00 7.98
CA ARG A 225 -1.32 -15.63 8.52
C ARG A 225 -1.52 -15.62 10.05
N GLY A 226 -0.66 -14.87 10.74
CA GLY A 226 -0.67 -14.71 12.19
C GLY A 226 -0.06 -15.87 12.98
N GLN A 227 0.32 -16.99 12.33
CA GLN A 227 0.83 -18.20 13.00
C GLN A 227 2.36 -18.30 13.03
N ALA A 228 3.07 -17.50 12.21
CA ALA A 228 4.52 -17.30 12.34
C ALA A 228 4.80 -16.10 13.25
N ILE A 229 5.32 -16.37 14.45
CA ILE A 229 5.45 -15.41 15.55
C ILE A 229 6.91 -15.01 15.73
N LEU A 230 7.21 -13.73 15.56
CA LEU A 230 8.52 -13.13 15.84
C LEU A 230 8.54 -12.72 17.33
N ALA A 231 9.48 -13.27 18.11
CA ALA A 231 9.48 -13.10 19.56
C ALA A 231 10.90 -12.94 20.15
N GLY A 232 10.98 -12.70 21.46
CA GLY A 232 12.23 -12.36 22.13
C GLY A 232 12.78 -11.02 21.61
N GLY A 233 14.09 -10.90 21.46
CA GLY A 233 14.72 -9.71 20.86
C GLY A 233 14.68 -9.67 19.33
N ALA A 234 13.90 -10.52 18.67
CA ALA A 234 13.92 -10.68 17.22
C ALA A 234 13.26 -9.50 16.48
N TYR A 235 13.92 -9.00 15.44
CA TYR A 235 13.39 -7.93 14.58
C TYR A 235 13.92 -8.06 13.15
N PHE A 236 13.34 -7.37 12.17
CA PHE A 236 13.94 -7.27 10.83
C PHE A 236 14.77 -6.00 10.71
N ASN A 237 16.02 -6.15 10.26
CA ASN A 237 16.90 -5.04 9.89
C ASN A 237 17.15 -5.11 8.38
N LEU A 238 16.50 -4.23 7.63
CA LEU A 238 16.73 -4.03 6.21
C LEU A 238 17.72 -2.88 6.05
N TYR A 239 18.85 -3.18 5.42
CA TYR A 239 19.89 -2.22 5.10
C TYR A 239 20.26 -2.33 3.63
N GLN A 240 20.24 -1.20 2.91
CA GLN A 240 20.59 -1.14 1.49
C GLN A 240 19.88 -2.19 0.66
N SER A 241 18.59 -2.42 0.94
CA SER A 241 17.79 -3.48 0.32
C SER A 241 16.62 -2.90 -0.45
N SER A 242 16.09 -3.64 -1.42
CA SER A 242 14.94 -3.18 -2.20
C SER A 242 14.03 -4.30 -2.70
N TYR A 243 12.77 -3.95 -2.98
CA TYR A 243 11.75 -4.87 -3.51
C TYR A 243 11.58 -6.12 -2.63
N VAL A 244 11.34 -5.88 -1.34
CA VAL A 244 11.08 -6.93 -0.35
C VAL A 244 9.71 -6.73 0.27
N THR A 245 8.90 -7.79 0.29
CA THR A 245 7.61 -7.82 0.97
C THR A 245 7.70 -8.69 2.23
N ILE A 246 7.29 -8.17 3.39
CA ILE A 246 7.13 -8.93 4.64
C ILE A 246 5.64 -9.01 4.96
N SER A 247 5.09 -10.23 5.03
CA SER A 247 3.65 -10.41 5.12
C SER A 247 3.14 -11.52 6.03
N GLY A 248 1.99 -11.27 6.66
CA GLY A 248 1.26 -12.30 7.40
C GLY A 248 1.88 -12.68 8.74
N LEU A 249 2.91 -11.97 9.20
CA LEU A 249 3.63 -12.30 10.42
C LEU A 249 2.97 -11.69 11.66
N LYS A 250 3.26 -12.28 12.83
CA LYS A 250 2.89 -11.71 14.13
C LYS A 250 4.13 -11.29 14.90
N PHE A 251 4.25 -10.01 15.22
CA PHE A 251 5.35 -9.44 15.99
C PHE A 251 4.98 -9.35 17.47
N THR A 252 5.71 -10.06 18.30
CA THR A 252 5.71 -10.01 19.77
C THR A 252 7.11 -9.73 20.32
N THR A 253 7.93 -9.02 19.55
CA THR A 253 9.28 -8.61 19.94
C THR A 253 9.27 -7.90 21.27
N THR A 254 10.20 -8.24 22.17
CA THR A 254 10.45 -7.52 23.41
C THR A 254 11.17 -6.22 23.10
N THR A 255 10.57 -5.11 23.54
CA THR A 255 11.09 -3.77 23.27
C THR A 255 12.39 -3.53 24.02
N SER A 256 13.28 -2.75 23.42
CA SER A 256 14.49 -2.25 24.08
C SER A 256 14.87 -0.90 23.48
N THR A 257 15.76 -0.14 24.12
CA THR A 257 16.23 1.16 23.63
C THR A 257 16.92 1.09 22.27
N SER A 258 17.37 -0.10 21.86
CA SER A 258 18.12 -0.34 20.63
C SER A 258 17.36 -1.20 19.63
N ASN A 259 16.13 -1.62 19.96
CA ASN A 259 15.38 -2.61 19.19
C ASN A 259 14.13 -2.01 18.54
N TYR A 260 13.88 -2.43 17.30
CA TYR A 260 12.70 -2.11 16.50
C TYR A 260 11.87 -3.40 16.34
N ALA A 261 10.68 -3.35 15.74
CA ALA A 261 10.10 -4.57 15.16
C ALA A 261 10.56 -4.74 13.71
N VAL A 262 10.58 -3.62 12.97
CA VAL A 262 11.15 -3.55 11.62
C VAL A 262 11.90 -2.23 11.46
N LYS A 263 13.16 -2.32 11.04
CA LYS A 263 13.99 -1.18 10.67
C LYS A 263 14.28 -1.23 9.17
N ILE A 264 13.91 -0.18 8.46
CA ILE A 264 14.14 0.05 7.03
C ILE A 264 15.15 1.19 6.94
N ASP A 265 16.42 0.84 6.76
CA ASP A 265 17.55 1.77 6.72
C ASP A 265 18.18 1.75 5.33
N GLU A 266 18.32 2.93 4.72
CA GLU A 266 18.78 3.09 3.33
C GLU A 266 18.15 2.11 2.34
N SER A 267 16.85 1.84 2.48
CA SER A 267 16.14 0.76 1.76
C SER A 267 14.83 1.26 1.17
N SER A 268 14.56 0.90 -0.09
CA SER A 268 13.42 1.41 -0.87
C SER A 268 12.54 0.28 -1.40
N HIS A 269 11.30 0.58 -1.77
CA HIS A 269 10.36 -0.44 -2.30
C HIS A 269 10.17 -1.62 -1.33
N ILE A 270 10.23 -1.35 -0.02
CA ILE A 270 9.91 -2.33 1.01
C ILE A 270 8.43 -2.25 1.32
N ARG A 271 7.77 -3.40 1.37
CA ARG A 271 6.35 -3.51 1.70
C ARG A 271 6.14 -4.32 2.97
N LEU A 272 5.52 -3.73 3.99
CA LEU A 272 5.01 -4.45 5.15
C LEU A 272 3.50 -4.59 5.01
N THR A 273 3.00 -5.81 4.83
CA THR A 273 1.56 -6.01 4.60
C THR A 273 0.92 -7.16 5.35
N ARG A 274 -0.27 -6.96 5.89
CA ARG A 274 -1.06 -8.00 6.59
C ARG A 274 -0.36 -8.60 7.82
N ASN A 275 0.40 -7.79 8.55
CA ASN A 275 1.07 -8.22 9.79
C ASN A 275 0.32 -7.76 11.04
N GLU A 276 0.50 -8.47 12.14
CA GLU A 276 0.04 -8.07 13.47
C GLU A 276 1.21 -7.61 14.33
N PHE A 277 1.13 -6.43 14.92
CA PHE A 277 2.10 -5.91 15.88
C PHE A 277 1.44 -5.76 17.24
N ASN A 278 1.92 -6.56 18.20
CA ASN A 278 1.56 -6.51 19.61
C ASN A 278 2.81 -6.86 20.41
N LEU A 279 3.73 -5.89 20.50
CA LEU A 279 5.05 -6.09 21.07
C LEU A 279 4.97 -6.30 22.58
N ASN A 280 6.02 -6.92 23.14
CA ASN A 280 6.19 -7.05 24.58
C ASN A 280 6.89 -5.79 25.11
N GLU A 281 6.08 -4.80 25.48
CA GLU A 281 6.48 -3.47 25.95
C GLU A 281 7.09 -3.54 27.38
N THR A 282 8.19 -2.82 27.62
CA THR A 282 9.06 -2.95 28.82
C THR A 282 9.26 -1.64 29.60
N GLY A 283 8.60 -0.56 29.18
CA GLY A 283 8.70 0.79 29.73
C GLY A 283 9.78 1.66 29.08
N VAL A 284 10.46 1.18 28.03
CA VAL A 284 11.59 1.88 27.40
C VAL A 284 11.23 2.45 26.04
N LYS A 285 11.73 3.64 25.73
CA LYS A 285 11.44 4.30 24.45
C LYS A 285 11.86 3.43 23.25
N ASN A 286 10.94 3.15 22.34
CA ASN A 286 11.16 2.39 21.12
C ASN A 286 10.22 2.81 19.97
N THR A 287 10.70 2.62 18.73
CA THR A 287 9.89 2.75 17.53
C THR A 287 9.59 1.37 16.97
N TRP A 288 8.35 1.07 16.60
CA TRP A 288 8.03 -0.27 16.07
C TRP A 288 8.49 -0.43 14.62
N VAL A 289 8.09 0.50 13.74
CA VAL A 289 8.52 0.52 12.33
C VAL A 289 9.26 1.84 12.06
N ASN A 290 10.53 1.76 11.68
CA ASN A 290 11.34 2.94 11.38
C ASN A 290 11.88 2.92 9.95
N ILE A 291 11.53 3.94 9.16
CA ILE A 291 12.04 4.20 7.82
C ILE A 291 13.03 5.38 7.94
N ARG A 292 14.31 5.12 7.67
CA ARG A 292 15.42 6.05 7.93
C ARG A 292 16.58 5.88 6.96
N GLY A 293 17.54 6.79 7.02
CA GLY A 293 18.69 6.81 6.13
C GLY A 293 18.39 7.50 4.80
N VAL A 294 19.43 7.65 3.99
CA VAL A 294 19.32 8.17 2.61
C VAL A 294 18.75 7.09 1.69
N ASN A 295 18.03 7.46 0.63
CA ASN A 295 17.44 6.53 -0.34
C ASN A 295 16.35 5.57 0.24
N SER A 296 15.75 5.91 1.39
CA SER A 296 14.66 5.14 1.98
C SER A 296 13.28 5.55 1.47
N ASP A 297 13.12 5.50 0.15
CA ASP A 297 11.94 6.01 -0.57
C ASP A 297 10.99 4.88 -1.03
N TYR A 298 9.78 5.23 -1.45
CA TYR A 298 8.81 4.32 -2.10
C TYR A 298 8.45 3.09 -1.24
N ASN A 299 8.51 3.22 0.08
CA ASN A 299 8.14 2.16 1.01
C ASN A 299 6.62 2.15 1.24
N ARG A 300 6.03 0.97 1.49
CA ARG A 300 4.59 0.82 1.74
C ARG A 300 4.31 0.04 3.01
N ILE A 301 3.51 0.62 3.89
CA ILE A 301 3.03 -0.03 5.12
C ILE A 301 1.53 -0.14 5.01
N ASP A 302 1.02 -1.33 4.66
CA ASP A 302 -0.40 -1.49 4.37
C ASP A 302 -1.10 -2.67 5.06
N ARG A 303 -2.38 -2.52 5.40
CA ARG A 303 -3.19 -3.62 5.96
C ARG A 303 -2.58 -4.28 7.19
N ASN A 304 -1.83 -3.55 8.03
CA ASN A 304 -1.30 -4.09 9.28
C ASN A 304 -2.21 -3.73 10.46
N ALA A 305 -2.15 -4.51 11.53
CA ALA A 305 -2.75 -4.16 12.82
C ALA A 305 -1.63 -3.79 13.81
N PHE A 306 -1.76 -2.62 14.44
CA PHE A 306 -0.86 -2.14 15.49
C PHE A 306 -1.68 -1.88 16.75
N ARG A 307 -1.42 -2.65 17.82
CA ARG A 307 -2.29 -2.60 19.01
C ARG A 307 -1.54 -2.53 20.32
N SER A 308 -2.12 -1.87 21.32
CA SER A 308 -1.63 -1.94 22.71
C SER A 308 -0.21 -1.37 22.89
N LYS A 309 0.18 -0.34 22.12
CA LYS A 309 1.46 0.34 22.33
C LYS A 309 1.45 1.09 23.67
N ALA A 310 2.40 0.74 24.55
CA ALA A 310 2.49 1.28 25.90
C ALA A 310 3.74 2.15 26.09
N ASP A 311 4.87 1.71 25.56
CA ASP A 311 6.16 2.36 25.69
C ASP A 311 6.23 3.65 24.86
N PRO A 312 7.00 4.65 25.32
CA PRO A 312 7.30 5.83 24.51
C PRO A 312 7.92 5.49 23.15
N GLY A 313 7.86 6.44 22.23
CA GLY A 313 8.31 6.34 20.84
C GLY A 313 7.13 6.16 19.88
N PRO A 314 7.25 6.50 18.60
CA PRO A 314 6.16 6.36 17.65
C PRO A 314 5.91 4.89 17.24
N ILE A 315 4.69 4.54 16.80
CA ILE A 315 4.45 3.22 16.16
C ILE A 315 5.21 3.20 14.83
N ILE A 316 4.91 4.15 13.93
CA ILE A 316 5.60 4.31 12.66
C ILE A 316 6.35 5.65 12.64
N ALA A 317 7.64 5.62 12.34
CA ALA A 317 8.44 6.83 12.07
C ALA A 317 9.07 6.78 10.68
N VAL A 318 8.83 7.83 9.90
CA VAL A 318 9.45 8.08 8.59
C VAL A 318 10.39 9.26 8.77
N ASP A 319 11.69 9.03 8.98
CA ASP A 319 12.62 10.07 9.48
C ASP A 319 13.63 10.55 8.41
N GLY A 320 13.89 9.77 7.36
CA GLY A 320 15.06 9.99 6.50
C GLY A 320 16.37 9.92 7.28
N ASN A 321 17.35 10.78 6.99
CA ASN A 321 18.61 10.82 7.74
C ASN A 321 18.61 11.83 8.92
N GLY A 322 17.47 12.49 9.17
CA GLY A 322 17.30 13.46 10.26
C GLY A 322 18.00 14.80 10.08
N SER A 323 18.63 15.07 8.93
CA SER A 323 19.29 16.35 8.64
C SER A 323 19.08 16.86 7.20
N SER A 324 19.69 16.20 6.21
CA SER A 324 19.74 16.66 4.82
C SER A 324 18.88 15.86 3.85
N TYR A 325 18.29 14.75 4.33
CA TYR A 325 17.50 13.84 3.51
C TYR A 325 16.21 13.45 4.22
N MET A 326 15.09 13.59 3.54
CA MET A 326 13.78 13.12 3.96
C MET A 326 13.37 11.92 3.09
N SER A 327 12.91 10.84 3.71
CA SER A 327 12.33 9.70 2.98
C SER A 327 11.11 10.14 2.18
N GLN A 328 11.08 9.76 0.90
CA GLN A 328 10.06 10.22 -0.04
C GLN A 328 9.07 9.13 -0.44
N TYR A 329 7.84 9.55 -0.79
CA TYR A 329 6.79 8.70 -1.39
C TYR A 329 6.46 7.45 -0.57
N THR A 330 6.54 7.54 0.77
CA THR A 330 6.06 6.46 1.63
C THR A 330 4.53 6.43 1.61
N MET A 331 3.96 5.25 1.41
CA MET A 331 2.53 5.00 1.44
C MET A 331 2.16 4.26 2.73
N ILE A 332 1.24 4.81 3.53
CA ILE A 332 0.71 4.17 4.73
C ILE A 332 -0.79 4.05 4.56
N ASP A 333 -1.27 2.83 4.26
CA ASP A 333 -2.67 2.63 3.87
C ASP A 333 -3.38 1.40 4.44
N GLY A 334 -4.67 1.53 4.77
CA GLY A 334 -5.47 0.39 5.19
C GLY A 334 -5.06 -0.22 6.54
N ASN A 335 -4.28 0.47 7.37
CA ASN A 335 -3.83 -0.05 8.67
C ASN A 335 -4.85 0.21 9.77
N TYR A 336 -4.85 -0.66 10.78
CA TYR A 336 -5.63 -0.49 12.01
C TYR A 336 -4.70 -0.20 13.19
N PHE A 337 -4.76 1.01 13.72
CA PHE A 337 -4.07 1.43 14.94
C PHE A 337 -5.09 1.48 16.07
N TYR A 338 -4.85 0.76 17.16
CA TYR A 338 -5.80 0.79 18.27
C TYR A 338 -5.21 0.56 19.66
N ASP A 339 -5.91 1.13 20.64
CA ASP A 339 -5.62 0.97 22.07
C ASP A 339 -4.16 1.32 22.45
N SER A 340 -3.62 2.39 21.87
CA SER A 340 -2.31 2.93 22.26
C SER A 340 -2.47 3.83 23.47
N GLY A 341 -1.82 3.51 24.59
CA GLY A 341 -2.00 4.21 25.86
C GLY A 341 -1.06 3.64 26.93
N PRO A 342 -0.95 4.25 28.12
CA PRO A 342 -1.61 5.48 28.54
C PRO A 342 -1.02 6.72 27.85
N ARG A 343 -1.70 7.85 27.96
CA ARG A 343 -1.20 9.14 27.49
C ARG A 343 0.14 9.51 28.15
N ILE A 344 1.07 10.03 27.36
CA ILE A 344 2.27 10.73 27.83
C ILE A 344 2.31 12.16 27.26
N ASP A 345 3.20 12.99 27.78
CA ASP A 345 3.30 14.40 27.36
C ASP A 345 3.83 14.58 25.93
N ASN A 346 4.79 13.73 25.51
CA ASN A 346 5.43 13.84 24.21
C ASN A 346 6.17 12.57 23.80
N GLY A 347 6.12 12.27 22.51
CA GLY A 347 6.93 11.28 21.81
C GLY A 347 6.32 9.88 21.77
N LYS A 348 4.99 9.72 21.69
CA LYS A 348 4.32 8.42 21.47
C LYS A 348 3.27 8.48 20.36
N GLU A 349 3.61 9.12 19.24
CA GLU A 349 2.70 9.30 18.11
C GLU A 349 2.33 7.95 17.45
N SER A 350 1.12 7.81 16.89
CA SER A 350 0.85 6.61 16.07
C SER A 350 1.66 6.66 14.78
N ILE A 351 1.72 7.84 14.14
CA ILE A 351 2.58 8.06 12.96
C ILE A 351 3.35 9.36 13.16
N ARG A 352 4.65 9.33 12.85
CA ARG A 352 5.48 10.52 12.67
C ARG A 352 6.08 10.56 11.27
N LEU A 353 5.82 11.65 10.54
CA LEU A 353 6.34 11.89 9.19
C LEU A 353 7.43 12.97 9.22
N GLY A 354 8.63 12.58 9.62
CA GLY A 354 9.83 13.41 9.64
C GLY A 354 10.28 13.78 11.05
N LEU A 355 11.24 14.69 11.08
CA LEU A 355 11.85 15.28 12.28
C LEU A 355 11.99 16.79 12.06
N SER A 356 12.21 17.56 13.12
CA SER A 356 12.46 19.01 12.99
C SER A 356 13.59 19.31 11.99
N GLY A 357 14.71 18.58 12.08
CA GLY A 357 15.89 18.77 11.22
C GLY A 357 15.63 18.61 9.71
N VAL A 358 14.60 17.84 9.32
CA VAL A 358 14.24 17.58 7.90
C VAL A 358 12.88 18.20 7.53
N SER A 359 12.32 19.02 8.40
CA SER A 359 10.90 19.44 8.30
C SER A 359 10.54 20.24 7.04
N LEU A 360 11.49 21.00 6.51
CA LEU A 360 11.28 21.79 5.30
C LEU A 360 11.55 20.99 4.01
N LEU A 361 12.03 19.76 4.13
CA LEU A 361 12.23 18.87 3.00
C LEU A 361 10.91 18.20 2.59
N ASN A 362 10.79 17.89 1.31
CA ASN A 362 9.62 17.22 0.75
C ASN A 362 9.68 15.74 1.07
N ALA A 363 8.60 15.23 1.66
CA ALA A 363 8.41 13.81 1.87
C ALA A 363 7.45 13.20 0.84
N ASN A 364 6.52 14.00 0.29
CA ASN A 364 5.53 13.50 -0.69
C ASN A 364 4.81 12.20 -0.23
N SER A 365 4.72 11.97 1.09
CA SER A 365 4.19 10.73 1.64
C SER A 365 2.67 10.81 1.74
N THR A 366 2.02 9.66 1.64
CA THR A 366 0.55 9.56 1.69
C THR A 366 0.14 8.66 2.85
N VAL A 367 -0.75 9.19 3.71
CA VAL A 367 -1.41 8.45 4.79
C VAL A 367 -2.89 8.42 4.46
N GLU A 368 -3.39 7.26 4.06
CA GLU A 368 -4.78 7.13 3.64
C GLU A 368 -5.50 5.87 4.05
N ASN A 369 -6.83 5.94 4.18
CA ASN A 369 -7.65 4.77 4.47
C ASN A 369 -7.22 4.01 5.74
N ASN A 370 -6.66 4.69 6.74
CA ASN A 370 -6.29 4.07 8.02
C ASN A 370 -7.35 4.36 9.09
N LEU A 371 -7.52 3.40 10.00
CA LEU A 371 -8.36 3.56 11.18
C LEU A 371 -7.48 3.72 12.43
N PHE A 372 -7.71 4.80 13.18
CA PHE A 372 -7.12 5.07 14.49
C PHE A 372 -8.24 5.01 15.53
N GLU A 373 -8.16 4.10 16.49
CA GLU A 373 -9.20 3.89 17.49
C GLU A 373 -8.62 3.83 18.91
N ASN A 374 -9.00 4.77 19.77
CA ASN A 374 -8.38 4.90 21.10
C ASN A 374 -6.84 5.00 21.04
N CYS A 375 -6.33 5.74 20.05
CA CYS A 375 -4.92 6.09 19.98
C CYS A 375 -4.64 7.27 20.92
N ASP A 376 -4.43 6.97 22.20
CA ASP A 376 -4.37 7.93 23.29
C ASP A 376 -2.95 8.23 23.76
N GLY A 377 -1.93 7.76 23.03
CA GLY A 377 -0.55 7.77 23.49
C GLY A 377 0.08 9.16 23.64
N ASP A 378 -0.29 10.12 22.79
CA ASP A 378 0.43 11.39 22.60
C ASP A 378 -0.53 12.52 22.18
N PRO A 379 -0.24 13.81 22.45
CA PRO A 379 -1.01 14.93 21.88
C PRO A 379 -1.21 14.87 20.37
N GLU A 380 -0.33 14.17 19.67
CA GLU A 380 -0.30 14.03 18.22
C GLU A 380 -0.57 12.57 17.85
N VAL A 381 -1.81 12.27 17.42
CA VAL A 381 -2.13 10.93 16.86
C VAL A 381 -1.27 10.69 15.62
N ILE A 382 -1.24 11.69 14.73
CA ILE A 382 -0.32 11.78 13.60
C ILE A 382 0.44 13.10 13.73
N SER A 383 1.77 13.04 13.68
CA SER A 383 2.66 14.20 13.73
C SER A 383 3.38 14.35 12.40
N VAL A 384 2.93 15.32 11.59
CA VAL A 384 3.54 15.64 10.30
C VAL A 384 4.66 16.64 10.54
N LYS A 385 5.89 16.22 10.25
CA LYS A 385 7.13 16.96 10.50
C LYS A 385 7.99 17.01 9.22
N SER A 386 7.34 17.21 8.09
CA SER A 386 7.89 17.27 6.73
C SER A 386 6.90 17.96 5.79
N SER A 387 7.32 18.26 4.56
CA SER A 387 6.53 19.02 3.59
C SER A 387 5.92 18.15 2.48
N ASN A 388 4.86 18.67 1.83
CA ASN A 388 4.19 18.07 0.67
C ASN A 388 3.52 16.70 0.90
N ASN A 389 3.14 16.39 2.14
CA ASN A 389 2.42 15.17 2.46
C ASN A 389 0.91 15.26 2.14
N THR A 390 0.30 14.10 1.96
CA THR A 390 -1.16 13.95 1.82
C THR A 390 -1.72 13.06 2.91
N ILE A 391 -2.67 13.58 3.69
CA ILE A 391 -3.35 12.87 4.78
C ILE A 391 -4.85 12.87 4.46
N ARG A 392 -5.37 11.74 4.00
CA ARG A 392 -6.74 11.67 3.47
C ARG A 392 -7.51 10.42 3.80
N TYR A 393 -8.84 10.50 3.86
CA TYR A 393 -9.70 9.31 3.96
C TYR A 393 -9.45 8.43 5.20
N ASN A 394 -8.78 8.99 6.22
CA ASN A 394 -8.56 8.28 7.47
C ASN A 394 -9.77 8.45 8.38
N THR A 395 -10.00 7.47 9.25
CA THR A 395 -10.96 7.59 10.35
C THR A 395 -10.22 7.64 11.67
N ILE A 396 -10.40 8.73 12.42
CA ILE A 396 -9.86 8.93 13.75
C ILE A 396 -11.03 8.85 14.71
N ARG A 397 -11.16 7.71 15.38
CA ARG A 397 -12.26 7.40 16.30
C ARG A 397 -11.78 7.47 17.74
N ASN A 398 -12.45 8.31 18.53
CA ASN A 398 -12.32 8.38 19.98
C ASN A 398 -10.86 8.38 20.49
N SER A 399 -9.94 8.98 19.72
CA SER A 399 -8.51 9.00 20.02
C SER A 399 -8.16 10.31 20.70
N GLN A 400 -7.55 10.24 21.88
CA GLN A 400 -7.12 11.41 22.64
C GLN A 400 -5.88 12.01 21.99
N GLY A 401 -6.04 13.10 21.25
CA GLY A 401 -4.99 13.79 20.50
C GLY A 401 -5.54 14.44 19.23
N GLN A 402 -4.64 15.00 18.42
CA GLN A 402 -4.93 15.67 17.16
C GLN A 402 -4.03 15.15 16.03
N VAL A 403 -4.47 15.28 14.78
CA VAL A 403 -3.58 15.21 13.61
C VAL A 403 -2.90 16.57 13.48
N THR A 404 -1.59 16.60 13.68
CA THR A 404 -0.84 17.87 13.79
C THR A 404 0.09 18.05 12.59
N ALA A 405 -0.09 19.14 11.84
CA ALA A 405 0.95 19.69 10.97
C ALA A 405 1.99 20.38 11.87
N ARG A 406 2.85 19.57 12.49
CA ARG A 406 3.73 20.03 13.57
C ARG A 406 4.89 20.86 13.04
N HIS A 407 5.42 20.46 11.88
CA HIS A 407 6.40 21.21 11.09
C HIS A 407 6.17 20.97 9.59
N GLY A 408 6.92 21.69 8.76
CA GLY A 408 6.85 21.56 7.31
C GLY A 408 5.65 22.27 6.69
N ASN A 409 5.63 22.31 5.35
CA ASN A 409 4.75 23.19 4.58
C ASN A 409 4.00 22.43 3.48
N ASN A 410 2.98 23.05 2.91
CA ASN A 410 2.22 22.58 1.74
C ASN A 410 1.64 21.16 1.88
N ASN A 411 1.31 20.76 3.11
CA ASN A 411 0.62 19.50 3.39
C ASN A 411 -0.88 19.61 3.08
N LYS A 412 -1.49 18.51 2.62
CA LYS A 412 -2.92 18.41 2.28
C LYS A 412 -3.63 17.47 3.26
N PHE A 413 -4.75 17.92 3.82
CA PHE A 413 -5.56 17.19 4.79
C PHE A 413 -7.02 17.17 4.33
N TYR A 414 -7.52 16.04 3.82
CA TYR A 414 -8.87 16.04 3.25
C TYR A 414 -9.64 14.72 3.30
N GLY A 415 -10.97 14.82 3.35
CA GLY A 415 -11.83 13.64 3.36
C GLY A 415 -11.66 12.75 4.60
N ASN A 416 -11.10 13.27 5.70
CA ASN A 416 -10.93 12.50 6.94
C ASN A 416 -12.18 12.60 7.82
N PHE A 417 -12.46 11.53 8.58
CA PHE A 417 -13.55 11.46 9.55
C PHE A 417 -12.98 11.46 10.97
N PHE A 418 -13.36 12.44 11.79
CA PHE A 418 -13.02 12.52 13.20
C PHE A 418 -14.28 12.29 14.03
N LEU A 419 -14.34 11.17 14.75
CA LEU A 419 -15.55 10.72 15.43
C LEU A 419 -15.28 10.50 16.91
N GLY A 420 -15.72 11.45 17.74
CA GLY A 420 -15.69 11.35 19.19
C GLY A 420 -17.07 10.98 19.76
N ASN A 421 -17.08 10.60 21.03
CA ASN A 421 -18.31 10.28 21.76
C ASN A 421 -18.87 11.48 22.55
N GLY A 422 -18.32 12.68 22.36
CA GLY A 422 -18.71 13.92 23.06
C GLY A 422 -18.30 14.00 24.53
N THR A 423 -17.66 12.97 25.10
CA THR A 423 -17.41 12.88 26.56
C THR A 423 -15.95 12.61 26.91
N LYS A 424 -15.23 11.78 26.14
CA LYS A 424 -13.81 11.50 26.37
C LYS A 424 -12.99 12.77 26.15
N ALA A 425 -12.25 13.22 27.17
CA ALA A 425 -11.46 14.44 27.11
C ALA A 425 -10.31 14.35 26.10
N GLY A 426 -9.99 15.49 25.47
CA GLY A 426 -8.83 15.63 24.58
C GLY A 426 -8.96 14.94 23.23
N VAL A 427 -10.16 14.54 22.81
CA VAL A 427 -10.43 14.00 21.47
C VAL A 427 -10.58 15.19 20.50
N GLY A 428 -9.66 15.33 19.56
CA GLY A 428 -9.55 16.51 18.69
C GLY A 428 -9.38 16.20 17.21
N GLY A 429 -9.39 17.26 16.39
CA GLY A 429 -9.20 17.18 14.94
C GLY A 429 -7.81 17.60 14.51
N PHE A 430 -7.70 18.70 13.76
CA PHE A 430 -6.43 19.21 13.24
C PHE A 430 -5.81 20.32 14.08
N ARG A 431 -4.48 20.30 14.20
CA ARG A 431 -3.66 21.41 14.71
C ARG A 431 -2.58 21.77 13.70
N ILE A 432 -2.53 23.04 13.29
CA ILE A 432 -1.77 23.47 12.12
C ILE A 432 -0.73 24.54 12.50
N TYR A 433 0.52 24.30 12.09
CA TYR A 433 1.63 25.25 12.01
C TYR A 433 2.18 25.24 10.59
N GLY A 434 3.03 26.21 10.23
CA GLY A 434 3.68 26.23 8.91
C GLY A 434 2.81 26.82 7.78
N THR A 435 3.25 26.69 6.54
CA THR A 435 2.70 27.46 5.41
C THR A 435 1.95 26.61 4.38
N ASP A 436 0.99 27.21 3.69
CA ASP A 436 0.35 26.70 2.46
C ASP A 436 -0.44 25.39 2.62
N HIS A 437 -0.87 25.07 3.84
CA HIS A 437 -1.69 23.90 4.10
C HIS A 437 -3.08 24.01 3.47
N ARG A 438 -3.62 22.88 3.01
CA ARG A 438 -5.01 22.77 2.55
C ARG A 438 -5.75 21.77 3.42
N ILE A 439 -6.82 22.21 4.07
CA ILE A 439 -7.66 21.43 4.98
C ILE A 439 -9.10 21.47 4.45
N TYR A 440 -9.58 20.40 3.84
CA TYR A 440 -10.88 20.44 3.16
C TYR A 440 -11.67 19.14 3.14
N ASN A 441 -13.00 19.22 3.02
CA ASN A 441 -13.89 18.04 2.98
C ASN A 441 -13.74 17.09 4.17
N ASN A 442 -13.32 17.57 5.34
CA ASN A 442 -13.23 16.73 6.53
C ASN A 442 -14.52 16.83 7.34
N TYR A 443 -14.91 15.72 7.97
CA TYR A 443 -16.08 15.61 8.84
C TYR A 443 -15.65 15.38 10.28
N PHE A 444 -16.21 16.15 11.20
CA PHE A 444 -15.90 16.09 12.63
C PHE A 444 -17.19 16.00 13.43
N GLU A 445 -17.29 15.04 14.34
CA GLU A 445 -18.44 14.91 15.22
C GLU A 445 -18.06 14.50 16.63
N GLY A 446 -18.66 15.13 17.64
CA GLY A 446 -18.50 14.72 19.03
C GLY A 446 -17.10 14.93 19.61
N LEU A 447 -16.33 15.90 19.10
CA LEU A 447 -14.98 16.19 19.60
C LEU A 447 -15.02 17.04 20.86
N THR A 448 -14.08 16.81 21.78
CA THR A 448 -14.03 17.48 23.09
C THR A 448 -12.93 18.52 23.21
N THR A 449 -12.07 18.65 22.19
CA THR A 449 -11.15 19.77 21.98
C THR A 449 -11.29 20.31 20.54
N ASP A 450 -10.40 21.19 20.11
CA ASP A 450 -10.45 21.85 18.80
C ASP A 450 -10.61 20.87 17.63
N ALA A 451 -11.65 21.07 16.82
CA ALA A 451 -11.84 20.37 15.56
C ALA A 451 -10.83 20.84 14.51
N ILE A 452 -10.63 22.15 14.35
CA ILE A 452 -9.57 22.72 13.52
C ILE A 452 -8.95 23.92 14.24
N ASN A 453 -7.64 23.86 14.51
CA ASN A 453 -6.88 24.97 15.07
C ASN A 453 -5.77 25.40 14.09
N LEU A 454 -5.93 26.58 13.48
CA LEU A 454 -4.83 27.32 12.87
C LEU A 454 -4.10 28.03 14.00
N ASP A 455 -3.08 27.40 14.56
CA ASP A 455 -2.51 27.86 15.82
C ASP A 455 -1.63 29.12 15.60
N GLY A 456 -1.30 29.79 16.70
CA GLY A 456 -0.26 30.82 16.66
C GLY A 456 1.14 30.22 16.50
N GLY A 457 2.14 31.09 16.29
CA GLY A 457 3.55 30.70 16.24
C GLY A 457 4.38 31.34 17.34
N ASP A 458 5.43 30.65 17.79
CA ASP A 458 6.54 31.22 18.58
C ASP A 458 7.80 31.47 17.73
N TRP A 459 7.70 31.19 16.42
CA TRP A 459 8.67 31.58 15.41
C TRP A 459 7.99 32.10 14.16
N ASP A 460 8.48 33.21 13.65
CA ASP A 460 8.04 33.78 12.39
C ASP A 460 9.20 33.82 11.40
N GLY A 461 9.28 32.80 10.54
CA GLY A 461 10.21 32.80 9.41
C GLY A 461 9.73 33.66 8.24
N GLY A 462 8.46 34.06 8.24
CA GLY A 462 7.79 34.55 7.06
C GLY A 462 7.37 33.42 6.10
N PRO A 463 6.57 33.77 5.07
CA PRO A 463 5.88 32.78 4.24
C PRO A 463 6.77 31.94 3.31
N ASN A 464 7.98 32.41 3.04
CA ASN A 464 8.91 31.82 2.08
C ASN A 464 10.34 31.78 2.66
N SER A 465 10.47 31.67 3.98
CA SER A 465 11.76 31.81 4.65
C SER A 465 12.79 30.79 4.18
N THR A 466 13.97 31.28 3.85
CA THR A 466 15.20 30.47 3.71
C THR A 466 16.25 30.84 4.75
N ASN A 467 15.96 31.80 5.64
CA ASN A 467 16.89 32.32 6.62
C ASN A 467 16.44 31.95 8.05
N TYR A 468 16.86 30.77 8.50
CA TYR A 468 16.56 30.21 9.82
C TYR A 468 17.78 29.43 10.35
N GLY A 469 17.91 29.35 11.67
CA GLY A 469 18.88 28.47 12.32
C GLY A 469 18.32 27.06 12.58
N SER A 470 19.19 26.10 12.87
CA SER A 470 18.78 24.74 13.25
C SER A 470 17.87 24.71 14.49
N GLY A 471 18.09 25.62 15.44
CA GLY A 471 17.25 25.78 16.63
C GLY A 471 15.84 26.32 16.34
N ASP A 472 15.61 26.92 15.17
CA ASP A 472 14.29 27.42 14.79
C ASP A 472 13.41 26.32 14.18
N LEU A 473 14.01 25.27 13.62
CA LEU A 473 13.29 24.14 13.01
C LEU A 473 12.45 23.35 14.01
N SER A 474 12.75 23.42 15.31
CA SER A 474 11.97 22.77 16.37
C SER A 474 10.81 23.63 16.91
N LYS A 475 10.75 24.91 16.54
CA LYS A 475 9.73 25.85 17.01
C LYS A 475 8.37 25.62 16.34
N HIS A 476 7.36 26.37 16.78
CA HIS A 476 6.02 26.43 16.21
C HIS A 476 6.00 27.57 15.18
N TRP A 477 6.17 27.18 13.91
CA TRP A 477 6.22 28.14 12.82
C TRP A 477 4.85 28.76 12.60
N ARG A 478 4.83 30.09 12.52
CA ARG A 478 3.64 30.88 12.24
C ARG A 478 2.89 30.34 11.02
N VAL A 479 1.57 30.26 11.12
CA VAL A 479 0.71 29.83 10.01
C VAL A 479 0.65 30.92 8.94
N TYR A 480 0.93 30.56 7.69
CA TYR A 480 0.75 31.41 6.51
C TYR A 480 -0.09 30.73 5.44
N ARG A 481 -1.05 31.45 4.85
CA ARG A 481 -1.81 31.01 3.67
C ARG A 481 -2.46 29.64 3.79
N ALA A 482 -2.81 29.23 5.01
CA ALA A 482 -3.60 28.02 5.20
C ALA A 482 -5.00 28.22 4.61
N GLN A 483 -5.52 27.22 3.92
CA GLN A 483 -6.86 27.23 3.35
C GLN A 483 -7.70 26.14 4.00
N VAL A 484 -8.76 26.55 4.69
CA VAL A 484 -9.72 25.68 5.40
C VAL A 484 -11.07 25.80 4.70
N ALA A 485 -11.40 24.83 3.86
CA ALA A 485 -12.55 24.90 2.95
C ALA A 485 -13.49 23.70 3.07
N ASN A 486 -14.81 23.90 3.02
CA ASN A 486 -15.76 22.79 2.86
C ASN A 486 -15.64 21.69 3.94
N ASN A 487 -15.38 22.05 5.20
CA ASN A 487 -15.40 21.10 6.31
C ASN A 487 -16.74 21.15 7.04
N THR A 488 -17.17 20.04 7.66
CA THR A 488 -18.40 19.96 8.48
C THR A 488 -18.05 19.52 9.90
N ILE A 489 -18.38 20.35 10.88
CA ILE A 489 -18.16 20.09 12.31
C ILE A 489 -19.51 20.09 13.02
N VAL A 490 -19.81 19.02 13.75
CA VAL A 490 -21.10 18.80 14.41
C VAL A 490 -20.89 18.39 15.87
N ASN A 491 -21.76 18.87 16.77
CA ASN A 491 -21.84 18.42 18.17
C ASN A 491 -20.47 18.35 18.89
N SER A 492 -19.55 19.26 18.56
CA SER A 492 -18.21 19.33 19.13
C SER A 492 -18.07 20.51 20.08
N THR A 493 -17.13 20.46 21.03
CA THR A 493 -16.93 21.56 21.99
C THR A 493 -16.33 22.80 21.32
N PHE A 494 -15.42 22.62 20.38
CA PHE A 494 -14.74 23.71 19.68
C PHE A 494 -14.71 23.44 18.17
N GLY A 495 -15.18 24.40 17.39
CA GLY A 495 -15.17 24.35 15.93
C GLY A 495 -13.83 24.80 15.34
N ILE A 496 -13.84 25.91 14.61
CA ILE A 496 -12.64 26.44 13.93
C ILE A 496 -12.02 27.59 14.74
N ILE A 497 -10.76 27.42 15.10
CA ILE A 497 -9.99 28.34 15.95
C ILE A 497 -8.83 28.95 15.17
N VAL A 498 -8.61 30.26 15.35
CA VAL A 498 -7.51 31.02 14.75
C VAL A 498 -6.67 31.67 15.85
N GLY A 499 -5.39 31.28 15.92
CA GLY A 499 -4.38 31.89 16.77
C GLY A 499 -4.48 31.54 18.25
N ARG A 500 -4.89 30.31 18.61
CA ARG A 500 -5.13 29.92 20.02
C ARG A 500 -3.92 30.19 20.92
N SER A 501 -2.76 29.65 20.57
CA SER A 501 -1.54 29.63 21.38
C SER A 501 -0.49 30.63 20.90
N TYR A 502 0.66 30.67 21.58
CA TYR A 502 1.86 31.47 21.24
C TYR A 502 1.58 32.97 20.99
N THR A 503 2.48 33.69 20.34
CA THR A 503 2.41 35.16 20.18
C THR A 503 2.02 35.61 18.79
N SER A 504 2.51 34.94 17.74
CA SER A 504 2.27 35.33 16.34
C SER A 504 0.94 34.81 15.82
N ALA A 505 0.03 35.69 15.39
CA ALA A 505 -1.25 35.32 14.79
C ALA A 505 -1.07 34.72 13.37
N PRO A 506 -1.92 33.79 12.91
CA PRO A 506 -1.94 33.36 11.50
C PRO A 506 -2.03 34.54 10.51
N VAL A 507 -1.50 34.37 9.29
CA VAL A 507 -1.49 35.40 8.24
C VAL A 507 -1.95 34.84 6.91
N ASP A 508 -2.64 35.67 6.13
CA ASP A 508 -3.10 35.44 4.76
C ASP A 508 -3.88 34.13 4.59
N SER A 509 -4.45 33.62 5.67
CA SER A 509 -5.20 32.37 5.69
C SER A 509 -6.65 32.60 5.27
N ARG A 510 -7.34 31.52 4.90
CA ARG A 510 -8.72 31.57 4.42
C ARG A 510 -9.56 30.48 5.08
N ILE A 511 -10.70 30.85 5.64
CA ILE A 511 -11.70 29.96 6.23
C ILE A 511 -12.99 30.15 5.46
N ALA A 512 -13.37 29.16 4.64
CA ALA A 512 -14.49 29.32 3.74
C ALA A 512 -15.37 28.11 3.57
N ASN A 513 -16.66 28.37 3.33
CA ASN A 513 -17.62 27.32 2.99
C ASN A 513 -17.64 26.17 4.02
N ASN A 514 -17.32 26.42 5.29
CA ASN A 514 -17.38 25.41 6.34
C ASN A 514 -18.73 25.46 7.05
N ILE A 515 -19.20 24.32 7.57
CA ILE A 515 -20.31 24.27 8.50
C ILE A 515 -19.79 23.94 9.89
N VAL A 516 -20.15 24.75 10.88
CA VAL A 516 -20.04 24.39 12.29
C VAL A 516 -21.42 24.46 12.94
N ARG A 517 -21.94 23.30 13.34
CA ARG A 517 -23.24 23.14 14.01
C ARG A 517 -23.06 22.45 15.35
N ASN A 518 -22.82 23.22 16.40
CA ASN A 518 -22.69 22.72 17.77
C ASN A 518 -23.81 23.28 18.64
N SER A 519 -24.28 22.50 19.63
CA SER A 519 -25.25 22.97 20.64
C SER A 519 -24.58 23.60 21.87
N THR A 520 -23.27 23.39 22.02
CA THR A 520 -22.47 23.87 23.15
C THR A 520 -21.10 24.33 22.68
N GLY A 521 -20.39 25.10 23.51
CA GLY A 521 -19.03 25.54 23.24
C GLY A 521 -18.96 26.59 22.13
N THR A 522 -17.89 26.59 21.35
CA THR A 522 -17.58 27.68 20.42
C THR A 522 -17.59 27.21 18.98
N LEU A 523 -18.32 27.91 18.12
CA LEU A 523 -18.43 27.57 16.69
C LEU A 523 -17.20 28.05 15.91
N TYR A 524 -16.87 29.33 16.06
CA TYR A 524 -15.73 29.98 15.46
C TYR A 524 -15.12 30.93 16.48
N GLU A 525 -13.79 30.94 16.56
CA GLU A 525 -13.05 31.80 17.49
C GLU A 525 -11.75 32.29 16.86
N GLU A 526 -11.56 33.60 16.92
CA GLU A 526 -10.30 34.25 16.56
C GLU A 526 -9.70 34.80 17.84
N VAL A 527 -8.79 34.03 18.43
CA VAL A 527 -8.13 34.39 19.70
C VAL A 527 -7.14 35.53 19.48
N LYS A 528 -6.53 35.60 18.29
CA LYS A 528 -5.59 36.66 17.90
C LYS A 528 -6.05 37.33 16.63
N THR A 529 -6.00 38.66 16.63
CA THR A 529 -6.28 39.47 15.44
C THR A 529 -5.38 39.04 14.28
N SER A 530 -5.99 38.47 13.24
CA SER A 530 -5.34 38.09 11.99
C SER A 530 -5.97 38.86 10.83
N ASN A 531 -5.37 38.73 9.64
CA ASN A 531 -6.01 39.13 8.37
C ASN A 531 -6.66 37.93 7.66
N THR A 532 -6.98 36.87 8.42
CA THR A 532 -7.65 35.68 7.88
C THR A 532 -8.98 36.07 7.26
N VAL A 533 -9.18 35.68 6.01
CA VAL A 533 -10.42 35.92 5.27
C VAL A 533 -11.44 34.85 5.65
N PHE A 534 -12.64 35.27 6.02
CA PHE A 534 -13.79 34.40 6.24
C PHE A 534 -14.84 34.66 5.14
N GLU A 535 -15.44 33.61 4.58
CA GLU A 535 -16.53 33.76 3.61
C GLU A 535 -17.39 32.51 3.47
N GLY A 536 -18.71 32.71 3.30
CA GLY A 536 -19.63 31.60 3.00
C GLY A 536 -19.70 30.52 4.08
N ASN A 537 -19.27 30.79 5.31
CA ASN A 537 -19.33 29.80 6.39
C ASN A 537 -20.73 29.80 7.00
N ILE A 538 -21.13 28.67 7.61
CA ILE A 538 -22.32 28.55 8.45
C ILE A 538 -21.87 28.25 9.89
N GLY A 539 -22.35 29.05 10.84
CA GLY A 539 -22.19 28.80 12.27
C GLY A 539 -23.55 28.81 12.97
N PHE A 540 -23.99 27.69 13.53
CA PHE A 540 -25.32 27.58 14.14
C PHE A 540 -25.35 26.79 15.45
N GLY A 541 -26.22 27.21 16.37
CA GLY A 541 -26.60 26.45 17.57
C GLY A 541 -25.84 26.78 18.86
N SER A 542 -24.70 27.48 18.78
CA SER A 542 -23.89 27.89 19.94
C SER A 542 -23.22 29.25 19.70
N THR A 543 -22.24 29.59 20.54
CA THR A 543 -21.59 30.90 20.57
C THR A 543 -20.58 31.08 19.43
N LEU A 544 -20.62 32.26 18.82
CA LEU A 544 -19.51 32.81 18.04
C LEU A 544 -18.65 33.65 18.99
N ASN A 545 -17.42 33.21 19.29
CA ASN A 545 -16.47 33.94 20.14
C ASN A 545 -15.32 34.50 19.29
N ASN A 546 -15.68 35.20 18.21
CA ASN A 546 -14.76 35.79 17.24
C ASN A 546 -14.95 37.32 17.27
N ARG A 547 -14.03 38.08 16.65
CA ARG A 547 -14.31 39.44 16.21
C ARG A 547 -15.66 39.45 15.47
N SER A 548 -16.47 40.49 15.67
CA SER A 548 -17.77 40.62 14.99
C SER A 548 -17.63 40.32 13.49
N ARG A 549 -18.30 39.26 13.04
CA ARG A 549 -18.31 38.82 11.64
C ARG A 549 -19.64 39.20 11.01
N SER A 550 -19.56 39.69 9.79
CA SER A 550 -20.73 39.93 8.95
C SER A 550 -21.43 38.61 8.59
N SER A 551 -22.70 38.68 8.21
CA SER A 551 -23.45 37.52 7.72
C SER A 551 -22.85 36.93 6.44
N SER A 552 -22.13 37.73 5.63
CA SER A 552 -21.38 37.24 4.45
C SER A 552 -20.12 36.43 4.82
N GLU A 553 -19.57 36.63 6.01
CA GLU A 553 -18.42 35.87 6.52
C GLU A 553 -18.87 34.58 7.21
N ILE A 554 -19.85 34.69 8.11
CA ILE A 554 -20.44 33.57 8.87
C ILE A 554 -21.96 33.77 8.96
N LEU A 555 -22.71 32.90 8.29
CA LEU A 555 -24.17 32.84 8.33
C LEU A 555 -24.64 32.14 9.61
N ASN A 556 -25.48 32.81 10.39
CA ASN A 556 -26.19 32.20 11.51
C ASN A 556 -27.53 31.61 11.02
N ILE A 557 -27.45 30.48 10.33
CA ILE A 557 -28.61 29.76 9.78
C ILE A 557 -28.48 28.26 10.03
N THR A 558 -29.60 27.57 10.20
CA THR A 558 -29.57 26.11 10.31
C THR A 558 -29.12 25.49 8.97
N PRO A 559 -28.07 24.64 8.96
CA PRO A 559 -27.67 23.91 7.76
C PRO A 559 -28.58 22.70 7.46
N SER A 560 -29.64 22.45 8.25
CA SER A 560 -30.66 21.40 8.04
C SER A 560 -30.12 20.04 7.58
N PHE A 561 -29.77 19.19 8.54
CA PHE A 561 -29.26 17.85 8.29
C PHE A 561 -30.31 16.75 8.44
N THR A 562 -30.09 15.63 7.74
CA THR A 562 -30.66 14.31 8.01
C THR A 562 -29.52 13.35 8.37
N THR A 563 -29.80 12.29 9.14
CA THR A 563 -28.78 11.30 9.48
C THR A 563 -28.85 10.11 8.54
N ILE A 564 -27.75 9.80 7.86
CA ILE A 564 -27.61 8.64 6.97
C ILE A 564 -26.33 7.90 7.37
N ASN A 565 -26.45 6.60 7.67
CA ASN A 565 -25.33 5.76 8.12
C ASN A 565 -24.53 6.36 9.30
N GLY A 566 -25.22 7.06 10.21
CA GLY A 566 -24.61 7.70 11.37
C GLY A 566 -23.91 9.03 11.10
N LEU A 567 -23.97 9.57 9.88
CA LEU A 567 -23.40 10.88 9.52
C LEU A 567 -24.50 11.91 9.25
N GLN A 568 -24.21 13.17 9.54
CA GLN A 568 -25.07 14.29 9.17
C GLN A 568 -24.89 14.64 7.69
N LYS A 569 -26.00 14.57 6.95
CA LYS A 569 -26.11 14.82 5.51
C LYS A 569 -27.03 15.98 5.23
N LEU A 570 -26.74 16.77 4.21
CA LEU A 570 -27.57 17.90 3.81
C LEU A 570 -28.96 17.41 3.36
N THR A 571 -29.98 18.18 3.71
CA THR A 571 -31.34 17.99 3.17
C THR A 571 -31.57 18.91 1.97
N ALA A 572 -32.56 18.59 1.14
CA ALA A 572 -32.95 19.40 -0.02
C ALA A 572 -33.25 20.88 0.32
N GLY A 573 -33.78 21.13 1.52
CA GLY A 573 -34.12 22.47 2.00
C GLY A 573 -32.99 23.16 2.77
N SER A 574 -31.77 22.61 2.76
CA SER A 574 -30.64 23.23 3.44
C SER A 574 -30.18 24.51 2.73
N ALA A 575 -29.91 25.54 3.52
CA ALA A 575 -29.31 26.78 3.05
C ALA A 575 -27.84 26.63 2.61
N ALA A 576 -27.22 25.47 2.85
CA ALA A 576 -25.88 25.17 2.40
C ALA A 576 -25.83 24.73 0.92
N VAL A 577 -26.96 24.28 0.36
CA VAL A 577 -27.03 23.69 -0.98
C VAL A 577 -26.75 24.76 -2.04
N ASN A 578 -25.77 24.49 -2.92
CA ASN A 578 -25.26 25.35 -3.97
C ASN A 578 -24.84 26.76 -3.50
N ALA A 579 -24.51 26.91 -2.22
CA ALA A 579 -24.28 28.19 -1.57
C ALA A 579 -22.81 28.53 -1.32
N ALA A 580 -21.87 27.65 -1.71
CA ALA A 580 -20.45 27.93 -1.56
C ALA A 580 -20.02 29.14 -2.41
N VAL A 581 -19.10 29.94 -1.88
CA VAL A 581 -18.57 31.13 -2.54
C VAL A 581 -17.06 31.03 -2.75
N GLY A 582 -16.51 31.93 -3.57
CA GLY A 582 -15.09 31.93 -3.92
C GLY A 582 -14.70 30.79 -4.87
N SER A 583 -13.40 30.65 -5.15
CA SER A 583 -12.87 29.61 -6.03
C SER A 583 -11.86 28.73 -5.28
N TYR A 584 -12.14 27.43 -5.24
CA TYR A 584 -11.36 26.41 -4.56
C TYR A 584 -11.22 25.16 -5.45
N PRO A 585 -10.43 25.23 -6.54
CA PRO A 585 -10.41 24.19 -7.58
C PRO A 585 -9.87 22.82 -7.12
N TYR A 586 -9.29 22.74 -5.92
CA TYR A 586 -8.85 21.48 -5.32
C TYR A 586 -9.97 20.73 -4.56
N VAL A 587 -11.13 21.34 -4.38
CA VAL A 587 -12.32 20.71 -3.78
C VAL A 587 -13.15 20.11 -4.93
N VAL A 588 -12.76 18.92 -5.39
CA VAL A 588 -13.35 18.27 -6.57
C VAL A 588 -14.45 17.27 -6.22
N GLU A 589 -14.32 16.60 -5.08
CA GLU A 589 -15.29 15.63 -4.57
C GLU A 589 -15.81 16.10 -3.20
N ASP A 590 -16.80 15.43 -2.66
CA ASP A 590 -17.28 15.60 -1.29
C ASP A 590 -16.67 14.53 -0.35
N MET A 591 -17.14 14.48 0.91
CA MET A 591 -16.66 13.50 1.90
C MET A 591 -16.99 12.04 1.56
N ASP A 592 -18.01 11.79 0.74
CA ASP A 592 -18.41 10.47 0.27
C ASP A 592 -17.68 10.03 -1.01
N GLY A 593 -16.89 10.93 -1.60
CA GLY A 593 -16.20 10.72 -2.86
C GLY A 593 -17.09 10.95 -4.08
N GLN A 594 -18.12 11.77 -3.93
CA GLN A 594 -19.03 12.15 -5.01
C GLN A 594 -18.52 13.44 -5.65
N THR A 595 -18.45 13.48 -6.98
CA THR A 595 -17.96 14.67 -7.70
C THR A 595 -18.94 15.84 -7.51
N ARG A 596 -18.40 16.99 -7.09
CA ARG A 596 -19.19 18.21 -6.91
C ARG A 596 -19.51 18.85 -8.25
N SER A 597 -20.67 19.49 -8.33
CA SER A 597 -21.08 20.23 -9.54
C SER A 597 -21.12 21.73 -9.28
N THR A 598 -21.98 22.15 -8.35
CA THR A 598 -22.00 23.49 -7.78
C THR A 598 -21.85 23.30 -6.28
N ASN A 599 -20.69 23.69 -5.75
CA ASN A 599 -20.31 23.30 -4.39
C ASN A 599 -21.34 23.76 -3.35
N ASP A 600 -21.70 22.83 -2.48
CA ASP A 600 -22.38 23.12 -1.23
C ASP A 600 -21.40 23.68 -0.18
N ILE A 601 -21.93 24.40 0.81
CA ILE A 601 -21.18 24.70 2.04
C ILE A 601 -21.06 23.40 2.85
N GLY A 602 -19.88 23.11 3.37
CA GLY A 602 -19.60 21.91 4.16
C GLY A 602 -19.00 20.76 3.35
N ALA A 603 -18.75 19.65 4.05
CA ALA A 603 -18.05 18.47 3.53
C ALA A 603 -18.91 17.55 2.67
N ASP A 604 -20.23 17.62 2.83
CA ASP A 604 -21.23 16.88 2.06
C ASP A 604 -21.60 17.68 0.80
N GLU A 605 -21.95 16.99 -0.28
CA GLU A 605 -22.66 17.57 -1.42
C GLU A 605 -24.04 16.92 -1.52
N TYR A 606 -25.09 17.75 -1.56
CA TYR A 606 -26.46 17.29 -1.69
C TYR A 606 -26.76 16.86 -3.13
N PHE A 607 -27.21 15.62 -3.28
CA PHE A 607 -27.75 15.11 -4.54
C PHE A 607 -29.24 14.82 -4.40
N SER A 608 -30.03 15.23 -5.40
CA SER A 608 -31.47 14.96 -5.45
C SER A 608 -31.81 13.50 -5.77
N SER A 609 -30.84 12.75 -6.30
CA SER A 609 -30.90 11.31 -6.54
C SER A 609 -29.79 10.60 -5.76
N SER A 610 -29.99 9.32 -5.44
CA SER A 610 -28.94 8.53 -4.79
C SER A 610 -27.70 8.42 -5.68
N THR A 611 -26.61 9.05 -5.27
CA THR A 611 -25.27 8.87 -5.83
C THR A 611 -24.53 7.80 -5.02
N PRO A 612 -23.71 6.93 -5.63
CA PRO A 612 -22.94 5.94 -4.89
C PRO A 612 -22.01 6.61 -3.86
N ILE A 613 -22.03 6.11 -2.62
CA ILE A 613 -21.08 6.48 -1.58
C ILE A 613 -19.87 5.56 -1.72
N VAL A 614 -18.71 6.11 -2.05
CA VAL A 614 -17.45 5.35 -2.21
C VAL A 614 -16.51 5.51 -1.03
N ARG A 615 -16.81 6.46 -0.12
CA ARG A 615 -16.08 6.71 1.12
C ARG A 615 -17.04 6.80 2.28
N ALA A 616 -16.70 6.11 3.36
CA ALA A 616 -17.41 6.13 4.61
C ALA A 616 -16.40 6.00 5.76
N PRO A 617 -16.78 6.33 7.01
CA PRO A 617 -15.95 6.06 8.16
C PRO A 617 -15.55 4.58 8.21
N LEU A 618 -14.26 4.33 8.35
CA LEU A 618 -13.70 2.98 8.36
C LEU A 618 -14.07 2.27 9.66
N ALA A 619 -14.52 1.04 9.52
CA ALA A 619 -14.64 0.07 10.60
C ALA A 619 -13.42 -0.87 10.60
N ALA A 620 -13.24 -1.63 11.68
CA ALA A 620 -12.17 -2.62 11.78
C ALA A 620 -12.18 -3.64 10.62
N SER A 621 -13.34 -3.93 10.02
CA SER A 621 -13.46 -4.81 8.86
C SER A 621 -12.92 -4.22 7.55
N ASN A 622 -12.68 -2.91 7.49
CA ASN A 622 -12.15 -2.24 6.29
C ASN A 622 -10.62 -2.17 6.27
N VAL A 623 -9.96 -2.46 7.39
CA VAL A 623 -8.53 -2.23 7.62
C VAL A 623 -7.87 -3.44 8.31
N GLY A 624 -6.55 -3.40 8.42
CA GLY A 624 -5.80 -4.45 9.09
C GLY A 624 -5.63 -5.73 8.27
N PRO A 625 -5.09 -6.80 8.86
CA PRO A 625 -4.57 -7.96 8.13
C PRO A 625 -5.60 -8.74 7.32
N ASP A 626 -6.86 -8.68 7.74
CA ASP A 626 -7.96 -9.42 7.15
C ASP A 626 -8.80 -8.57 6.18
N SER A 627 -8.46 -7.29 5.99
CA SER A 627 -9.18 -6.45 5.04
C SER A 627 -9.00 -6.95 3.59
N PRO A 628 -9.95 -6.63 2.69
CA PRO A 628 -9.90 -6.99 1.28
C PRO A 628 -8.57 -6.64 0.57
#